data_AF-A0A1Q9VWQ0-F1
#
_entry.id   AF-A0A1Q9VWQ0-F1
#
_cell.length_a   1.000
_cell.length_b   1.000
_cell.length_c   1.000
_cell.angle_alpha   90.00
_cell.angle_beta   90.00
_cell.angle_gamma   90.00
#
_symmetry.space_group_name_H-M   'P 1'
#
loop_
_entity.id
_entity.type
_entity.pdbx_description
1 polymer ?
#
loop_
_entity_poly.entity_id
_entity_poly.type
_entity_poly.pdbx_seq_one_letter_code
_entity_poly.pdbx_strand_id
1 'polypeptide(L)' 'MTKPMKHRDLVKKLRAAGFVRLRQGKGGHEVRGIEGLDRPVVITTTREVSPAVTRNALKAIDEATGRDTGDT' A
#
# COMPACT_ATOMS: atom_id res chain seq x y z
N MET A 1 -4.75 4.89 -16.72
CA MET A 1 -3.72 5.69 -16.02
C MET A 1 -4.21 5.93 -14.59
N THR A 2 -3.44 5.56 -13.56
CA THR A 2 -3.86 5.74 -12.15
C THR A 2 -3.64 7.19 -11.74
N LYS A 3 -4.64 7.81 -11.10
CA LYS A 3 -4.51 9.19 -10.62
C LYS A 3 -3.55 9.24 -9.42
N PRO A 4 -2.76 10.32 -9.28
CA PRO A 4 -2.03 10.54 -8.03
C PRO A 4 -3.02 10.67 -6.86
N MET A 5 -2.58 10.31 -5.67
CA MET A 5 -3.43 10.29 -4.47
C MET A 5 -2.74 11.00 -3.31
N LYS A 6 -3.50 11.72 -2.49
CA LYS A 6 -2.97 12.25 -1.23
C LYS A 6 -2.45 11.10 -0.38
N HIS A 7 -1.28 11.27 0.23
CA HIS A 7 -0.69 10.25 1.10
C HIS A 7 -1.67 9.76 2.17
N ARG A 8 -2.39 10.71 2.80
CA ARG A 8 -3.41 10.40 3.82
C ARG A 8 -4.52 9.46 3.31
N ASP A 9 -4.98 9.66 2.08
CA ASP A 9 -6.06 8.86 1.50
C ASP A 9 -5.55 7.47 1.11
N LEU A 10 -4.33 7.38 0.59
CA LEU A 10 -3.69 6.09 0.30
C LEU A 10 -3.43 5.27 1.57
N VAL A 11 -2.96 5.93 2.63
CA VAL A 11 -2.76 5.32 3.95
C VAL A 11 -4.07 4.82 4.55
N LYS A 12 -5.16 5.57 4.40
CA LYS A 12 -6.49 5.12 4.84
C LYS A 12 -6.92 3.84 4.13
N LYS A 13 -6.75 3.77 2.80
CA LYS A 13 -7.08 2.57 2.01
C LYS A 13 -6.24 1.36 2.44
N LEU A 14 -4.93 1.56 2.60
CA LEU A 14 -4.02 0.51 3.07
C LEU A 14 -4.45 -0.01 4.46
N ARG A 15 -4.71 0.88 5.42
CA ARG A 15 -5.18 0.48 6.75
C ARG A 15 -6.53 -0.23 6.73
N ALA A 16 -7.47 0.23 5.91
CA ALA A 16 -8.77 -0.42 5.76
C ALA A 16 -8.65 -1.84 5.20
N ALA A 17 -7.63 -2.10 4.38
CA ALA A 17 -7.28 -3.42 3.86
C ALA A 17 -6.38 -4.24 4.80
N GLY A 18 -6.16 -3.81 6.05
CA GLY A 18 -5.35 -4.53 7.04
C GLY A 18 -3.85 -4.26 7.02
N PHE A 19 -3.36 -3.38 6.13
CA PHE A 19 -1.94 -3.07 6.08
C PHE A 19 -1.50 -2.21 7.27
N VAL A 20 -0.44 -2.67 7.94
CA VAL A 20 0.22 -1.97 9.03
C VAL A 20 1.52 -1.32 8.58
N ARG A 21 1.97 -0.30 9.31
CA ARG A 21 3.30 0.30 9.09
C ARG A 21 4.33 -0.61 9.73
N LEU A 22 5.20 -1.21 8.91
CA LEU A 22 6.27 -2.08 9.40
C LEU A 22 7.46 -1.27 9.89
N ARG A 23 7.89 -0.28 9.10
CA ARG A 23 9.00 0.60 9.44
C ARG A 23 8.98 1.90 8.67
N GLN A 24 9.68 2.89 9.19
CA GLN A 24 10.02 4.10 8.44
C GLN A 24 11.21 3.82 7.53
N GLY A 25 11.06 4.09 6.24
CA GLY A 25 12.15 4.06 5.27
C GLY A 25 12.94 5.37 5.27
N LYS A 26 14.13 5.34 4.67
CA LYS A 26 14.98 6.53 4.51
C LYS A 26 14.33 7.54 3.56
N GLY A 27 14.53 8.83 3.81
CA GLY A 27 14.13 9.90 2.87
C GLY A 27 12.62 10.09 2.73
N GLY A 28 11.85 9.98 3.82
CA GLY A 28 10.40 10.19 3.77
C GLY A 28 9.66 9.06 3.07
N HIS A 29 10.08 7.82 3.31
CA HIS A 29 9.35 6.63 2.86
C HIS A 29 8.76 5.88 4.05
N GLU A 30 7.66 5.16 3.83
CA GLU A 30 7.09 4.22 4.78
C GLU A 30 6.97 2.86 4.13
N VAL A 31 7.38 1.83 4.85
CA VAL A 31 7.18 0.44 4.44
C VAL A 31 5.93 -0.07 5.15
N ARG A 32 4.96 -0.53 4.35
CA ARG A 32 3.70 -1.09 4.83
C ARG A 32 3.55 -2.52 4.35
N GLY A 33 3.01 -3.36 5.21
CA GLY A 33 2.78 -4.77 4.91
C GLY A 33 1.57 -5.28 5.66
N ILE A 34 1.17 -6.48 5.29
CA ILE A 34 0.14 -7.28 5.93
C ILE A 34 0.69 -8.70 6.05
N GLU A 35 0.20 -9.47 7.02
CA GLU A 35 0.58 -10.87 7.18
C GLU A 35 0.30 -11.66 5.89
N GLY A 36 1.22 -12.55 5.51
CA GLY A 36 1.10 -13.34 4.28
C GLY A 36 1.47 -12.61 2.98
N LEU A 37 1.81 -11.32 3.01
CA LEU A 37 2.27 -10.60 1.82
C LEU A 37 3.77 -10.76 1.59
N ASP A 38 4.15 -11.40 0.48
CA ASP A 38 5.54 -11.63 0.07
C ASP A 38 6.35 -10.33 -0.10
N ARG A 39 5.72 -9.28 -0.66
CA ARG A 39 6.38 -8.01 -0.97
C ARG A 39 5.71 -6.82 -0.28
N PRO A 40 6.38 -6.15 0.67
CA PRO A 40 5.81 -4.98 1.32
C PRO A 40 5.72 -3.78 0.35
N VAL A 41 4.71 -2.94 0.56
CA VAL A 41 4.48 -1.73 -0.21
C VAL A 41 5.30 -0.59 0.38
N VAL A 42 6.08 0.09 -0.46
CA VAL A 42 6.81 1.30 -0.08
C VAL A 42 6.09 2.52 -0.64
N ILE A 43 5.71 3.45 0.24
CA ILE A 43 5.05 4.71 -0.13
C ILE A 43 5.85 5.91 0.35
N THR A 44 5.77 7.04 -0.38
CA THR A 44 6.38 8.31 0.04
C THR A 44 5.48 9.03 1.03
N THR A 45 6.04 9.76 2.01
CA THR A 45 5.31 10.60 2.97
C THR A 45 5.07 12.03 2.45
N THR A 46 5.19 12.23 1.14
CA THR A 46 4.92 13.49 0.47
C THR A 46 3.42 13.82 0.51
N ARG A 47 3.05 15.08 0.30
CA ARG A 47 1.63 15.50 0.28
C ARG A 47 0.80 14.69 -0.72
N GLU A 48 1.39 14.41 -1.88
CA GLU A 48 0.81 13.62 -2.94
C GLU A 48 1.76 12.48 -3.32
N VAL A 49 1.18 11.31 -3.57
CA VAL A 49 1.86 10.08 -3.99
C VAL A 49 1.69 9.94 -5.49
N SER A 50 2.79 9.63 -6.18
CA SER A 50 2.81 9.55 -7.64
C SER A 50 1.84 8.47 -8.17
N PRO A 51 1.39 8.59 -9.44
CA PRO A 51 0.56 7.59 -10.11
C PRO A 51 1.08 6.15 -10.00
N ALA A 52 2.38 5.97 -10.17
CA ALA A 52 3.01 4.65 -10.18
C ALA A 52 2.98 4.00 -8.79
N VAL A 53 3.32 4.76 -7.74
CA VAL A 53 3.30 4.27 -6.36
C VAL A 53 1.86 4.01 -5.91
N THR A 54 0.93 4.89 -6.28
CA THR A 54 -0.51 4.69 -6.01
C THR A 54 -1.00 3.40 -6.65
N ARG A 55 -0.66 3.14 -7.92
CA ARG A 55 -1.05 1.90 -8.63
C ARG A 55 -0.50 0.66 -7.91
N ASN A 56 0.77 0.67 -7.51
CA ASN A 56 1.39 -0.46 -6.83
C ASN A 56 0.72 -0.76 -5.49
N ALA A 57 0.42 0.28 -4.71
CA ALA A 57 -0.28 0.14 -3.44
C ALA A 57 -1.72 -0.40 -3.61
N LEU A 58 -2.46 0.07 -4.62
CA LEU A 58 -3.79 -0.43 -4.91
C LEU A 58 -3.77 -1.88 -5.40
N LYS A 59 -2.79 -2.27 -6.22
CA LYS A 59 -2.60 -3.66 -6.65
C LYS A 59 -2.31 -4.58 -5.46
N ALA A 60 -1.47 -4.15 -4.53
CA ALA A 60 -1.19 -4.91 -3.32
C ALA A 60 -2.43 -5.07 -2.42
N ILE A 61 -3.30 -4.05 -2.34
CA ILE A 61 -4.59 -4.16 -1.65
C ILE A 61 -5.45 -5.23 -2.33
N ASP A 62 -5.60 -5.15 -3.65
CA ASP A 62 -6.39 -6.10 -4.44
C ASP A 62 -5.89 -7.53 -4.28
N GLU A 63 -4.57 -7.73 -4.34
CA GLU A 63 -3.92 -9.03 -4.10
C GLU A 63 -4.06 -9.55 -2.66
N ALA A 64 -4.18 -8.66 -1.67
CA ALA A 64 -4.41 -9.04 -0.28
C ALA A 64 -5.88 -9.39 -0.03
N THR A 65 -6.82 -8.63 -0.61
CA THR A 65 -8.26 -8.87 -0.43
C THR A 65 -8.79 -9.98 -1.32
N GLY A 66 -8.17 -10.21 -2.48
CA GLY A 66 -8.53 -11.28 -3.42
C GLY A 66 -7.96 -12.64 -3.07
N ARG A 67 -6.96 -12.72 -2.17
CA ARG A 67 -6.40 -13.97 -1.64
C ARG A 67 -7.34 -14.69 -0.64
N ASP A 68 -8.42 -14.04 -0.20
CA ASP A 68 -9.42 -14.63 0.70
C ASP A 68 -10.45 -15.52 -0.04
N THR A 69 -10.33 -15.70 -1.36
CA THR A 69 -11.24 -16.58 -2.13
C THR A 69 -10.45 -17.59 -2.95
N GLY A 70 -10.09 -18.71 -2.29
CA GLY A 70 -9.70 -19.94 -2.96
C GLY A 70 -8.22 -20.23 -2.96
N ASP A 71 -7.78 -21.00 -1.96
CA ASP A 71 -7.07 -22.25 -2.24
C ASP A 71 -7.33 -23.21 -1.07
N THR A 72 -7.73 -24.44 -1.43
CA THR A 72 -8.11 -25.55 -0.56
C THR A 72 -6.89 -26.37 -0.19
#